data_AF-A0A7T0G3Q4-F1
#
_entry.id   AF-A0A7T0G3Q4-F1
#
_cell.length_a   1.000
_cell.length_b   1.000
_cell.length_c   1.000
_cell.angle_alpha   90.00
_cell.angle_beta   90.00
_cell.angle_gamma   90.00
#
_symmetry.space_group_name_H-M   'P 1'
#
loop_
_entity.id
_entity.type
_entity.pdbx_description
1 polymer ?
#
loop_
_entity_poly.entity_id
_entity_poly.type
_entity_poly.pdbx_seq_one_letter_code
_entity_poly.pdbx_strand_id
1 'polypeptide(L)'
;MHFFKSILLYLCALCCLMASGVALAGEREQFVDLVQFEGNTLFDHDTLAARVDMGDGIMVDKKLMRLFAEEVRAYYAANGFYNVLVYPDYRVVDGIITFKIDESAEFEHNRLTAVRMVKRAYALSGATPSREMQKMATDQLTLAFADRRMMERDRRMRQRENIERYVSLRIKEMREKTQAFASHREKIREHEHLLLVKMRENAVRRLEQMAAVQALLDQEVEEDLLP
;
A
#
# COMPACT_ATOMS: atom_id res chain seq x y z
N MET A 1 18.16 -71.53 -2.78
CA MET A 1 18.34 -70.08 -2.56
C MET A 1 17.32 -69.18 -3.30
N HIS A 2 16.16 -69.69 -3.74
CA HIS A 2 15.15 -68.88 -4.45
C HIS A 2 14.04 -68.32 -3.53
N PHE A 3 13.82 -68.92 -2.36
CA PHE A 3 12.77 -68.50 -1.43
C PHE A 3 13.04 -67.15 -0.75
N PHE A 4 14.30 -66.87 -0.41
CA PHE A 4 14.70 -65.62 0.26
C PHE A 4 14.56 -64.38 -0.62
N LYS A 5 14.75 -64.51 -1.95
CA LYS A 5 14.62 -63.38 -2.88
C LYS A 5 13.16 -62.95 -3.07
N SER A 6 12.21 -63.88 -2.97
CA SER A 6 10.78 -63.60 -3.15
C SER A 6 10.19 -62.86 -1.95
N ILE A 7 10.60 -63.22 -0.73
CA ILE A 7 10.16 -62.57 0.51
C ILE A 7 10.68 -61.12 0.59
N LEU A 8 11.92 -60.88 0.18
CA LEU A 8 12.52 -59.54 0.19
C LEU A 8 11.82 -58.58 -0.79
N LEU A 9 11.39 -59.08 -1.96
CA LEU A 9 10.64 -58.31 -2.95
C LEU A 9 9.24 -57.92 -2.44
N TYR A 10 8.54 -58.84 -1.76
CA TYR A 10 7.24 -58.55 -1.14
C TYR A 10 7.34 -57.55 0.00
N LEU A 11 8.38 -57.64 0.84
CA LEU A 11 8.60 -56.72 1.95
C LEU A 11 8.93 -55.29 1.47
N CYS A 12 9.66 -55.19 0.35
CA CYS A 12 9.97 -53.90 -0.28
C CYS A 12 8.72 -53.27 -0.93
N ALA A 13 7.88 -54.07 -1.60
CA ALA A 13 6.61 -53.61 -2.16
C ALA A 13 5.61 -53.16 -1.07
N LEU A 14 5.55 -53.87 0.06
CA LEU A 14 4.73 -53.49 1.21
C LEU A 14 5.20 -52.18 1.85
N CYS A 15 6.52 -51.95 1.94
CA CYS A 15 7.09 -50.67 2.39
C CYS A 15 6.73 -49.52 1.45
N CYS A 16 6.74 -49.72 0.12
CA CYS A 16 6.36 -48.69 -0.84
C CYS A 16 4.87 -48.33 -0.80
N LEU A 17 3.99 -49.29 -0.50
CA LEU A 17 2.55 -49.06 -0.34
C LEU A 17 2.20 -48.32 0.97
N MET A 18 2.99 -48.50 2.03
CA MET A 18 2.79 -47.76 3.29
C MET A 18 3.41 -46.34 3.26
N ALA A 19 4.34 -46.08 2.33
CA ALA A 19 4.98 -44.77 2.18
C ALA A 19 4.12 -43.72 1.43
N SER A 20 3.04 -44.14 0.76
CA SER A 20 2.16 -43.23 0.01
C SER A 20 1.02 -42.62 0.85
N GLY A 21 0.93 -42.95 2.14
CA GLY A 21 -0.15 -42.52 3.03
C GLY A 21 0.07 -41.23 3.85
N VAL A 22 1.20 -40.52 3.72
CA VAL A 22 1.56 -39.42 4.64
C VAL A 22 1.82 -38.07 3.96
N ALA A 23 1.22 -37.82 2.79
CA ALA A 23 1.43 -36.56 2.05
C ALA A 23 0.25 -35.57 2.10
N LEU A 24 -0.75 -35.77 2.96
CA LEU A 24 -1.95 -34.92 3.05
C LEU A 24 -2.39 -34.65 4.50
N ALA A 25 -1.42 -34.45 5.41
CA ALA A 25 -1.71 -33.80 6.69
C ALA A 25 -1.81 -32.29 6.43
N GLY A 26 -3.05 -31.80 6.39
CA GLY A 26 -3.42 -30.45 5.96
C GLY A 26 -2.64 -29.31 6.59
N GLU A 27 -2.50 -28.23 5.82
CA GLU A 27 -2.18 -26.89 6.28
C GLU A 27 -3.18 -26.54 7.39
N ARG A 28 -2.78 -26.77 8.65
CA ARG A 28 -3.59 -26.35 9.80
C ARG A 28 -3.40 -24.86 9.91
N GLU A 29 -4.43 -24.12 9.54
CA GLU A 29 -4.55 -22.70 9.87
C GLU A 29 -4.36 -22.56 11.40
N GLN A 30 -3.46 -21.68 11.82
CA GLN A 30 -3.16 -21.43 13.22
C GLN A 30 -3.62 -20.03 13.59
N PHE A 31 -4.24 -19.91 14.77
CA PHE A 31 -4.70 -18.64 15.31
C PHE A 31 -3.51 -17.87 15.86
N VAL A 32 -3.39 -16.60 15.45
CA VAL A 32 -2.25 -15.76 15.79
C VAL A 32 -2.77 -14.44 16.35
N ASP A 33 -2.32 -14.14 17.56
CA ASP A 33 -2.65 -12.94 18.33
C ASP A 33 -1.54 -11.89 18.23
N LEU A 34 -0.29 -12.32 18.07
CA LEU A 34 0.86 -11.42 18.14
C LEU A 34 1.96 -11.76 17.13
N VAL A 35 2.63 -10.71 16.66
CA VAL A 35 3.81 -10.80 15.79
C VAL A 35 5.04 -10.38 16.57
N GLN A 36 6.04 -11.25 16.60
CA GLN A 36 7.35 -10.97 17.17
C GLN A 36 8.40 -10.86 16.07
N PHE A 37 9.35 -9.93 16.22
CA PHE A 37 10.51 -9.78 15.34
C PHE A 37 11.78 -10.05 16.13
N GLU A 38 12.70 -10.83 15.56
CA GLU A 38 14.01 -11.12 16.11
C GLU A 38 15.11 -10.70 15.13
N GLY A 39 16.20 -10.13 15.63
CA GLY A 39 17.37 -9.74 14.82
C GLY A 39 17.25 -8.39 14.12
N ASN A 40 16.20 -7.62 14.40
CA ASN A 40 16.07 -6.22 13.98
C ASN A 40 16.96 -5.31 14.83
N THR A 41 17.86 -4.58 14.18
CA THR A 41 18.65 -3.51 14.84
C THR A 41 18.45 -2.15 14.16
N LEU A 42 18.05 -2.15 12.89
CA LEU A 42 17.84 -0.93 12.10
C LEU A 42 16.46 -0.28 12.31
N PHE A 43 15.46 -1.09 12.66
CA PHE A 43 14.10 -0.64 12.96
C PHE A 43 13.64 -1.22 14.29
N ASP A 44 12.92 -0.42 15.05
CA ASP A 44 12.23 -0.81 16.27
C ASP A 44 11.08 -1.76 15.98
N HIS A 45 10.73 -2.53 17.02
CA HIS A 45 9.72 -3.57 16.92
C HIS A 45 8.34 -3.00 16.55
N ASP A 46 7.94 -1.90 17.17
CA ASP A 46 6.62 -1.27 16.97
C ASP A 46 6.44 -0.76 15.54
N THR A 47 7.50 -0.18 14.96
CA THR A 47 7.49 0.27 13.55
C THR A 47 7.29 -0.89 12.58
N LEU A 48 7.86 -2.07 12.85
CA LEU A 48 7.66 -3.26 12.03
C LEU A 48 6.29 -3.90 12.25
N ALA A 49 5.81 -3.93 13.50
CA ALA A 49 4.49 -4.46 13.85
C ALA A 49 3.36 -3.66 13.18
N ALA A 50 3.46 -2.33 13.16
CA ALA A 50 2.49 -1.45 12.51
C ALA A 50 2.38 -1.67 10.98
N ARG A 51 3.34 -2.36 10.36
CA ARG A 51 3.31 -2.69 8.93
C ARG A 51 2.62 -4.01 8.62
N VAL A 52 2.75 -4.95 9.55
CA VAL A 52 2.21 -6.29 9.40
C VAL A 52 0.79 -6.39 9.93
N ASP A 53 0.33 -5.38 10.69
CA ASP A 53 -1.01 -5.18 11.27
C ASP A 53 -1.91 -6.41 11.14
N MET A 54 -1.58 -7.43 11.94
CA MET A 54 -2.47 -8.54 12.18
C MET A 54 -3.46 -8.00 13.21
N GLY A 55 -4.65 -7.57 12.78
CA GLY A 55 -5.72 -7.20 13.72
C GLY A 55 -6.04 -8.35 14.69
N ASP A 56 -6.99 -8.15 15.60
CA ASP A 56 -7.33 -9.15 16.64
C ASP A 56 -7.61 -10.56 16.04
N GLY A 57 -6.65 -11.47 16.20
CA GLY A 57 -6.81 -12.90 15.94
C GLY A 57 -7.04 -13.27 14.47
N ILE A 58 -5.99 -13.25 13.65
CA ILE A 58 -6.05 -13.71 12.25
C ILE A 58 -5.64 -15.19 12.16
N MET A 59 -6.39 -15.96 11.37
CA MET A 59 -5.97 -17.30 10.94
C MET A 59 -4.86 -17.17 9.91
N VAL A 60 -3.65 -17.56 10.26
CA VAL A 60 -2.48 -17.37 9.41
C VAL A 60 -2.09 -18.70 8.77
N ASP A 61 -2.03 -18.71 7.43
CA ASP A 61 -1.41 -19.78 6.64
C ASP A 61 0.02 -19.38 6.23
N LYS A 62 0.85 -20.36 5.88
CA LYS A 62 2.24 -20.18 5.42
C LYS A 62 2.36 -19.15 4.30
N LYS A 63 1.38 -19.09 3.39
CA LYS A 63 1.36 -18.09 2.32
C LYS A 63 1.23 -16.67 2.87
N LEU A 64 0.36 -16.47 3.85
CA LEU A 64 0.17 -15.17 4.49
C LEU A 64 1.40 -14.78 5.31
N MET A 65 2.01 -15.72 6.04
CA MET A 65 3.30 -15.48 6.72
C MET A 65 4.39 -15.03 5.75
N ARG A 66 4.45 -15.64 4.56
CA ARG A 66 5.41 -15.25 3.54
C ARG A 66 5.14 -13.85 3.00
N LEU A 67 3.87 -13.48 2.78
CA LEU A 67 3.50 -12.12 2.37
C LEU A 67 3.92 -11.08 3.42
N PHE A 68 3.72 -11.38 4.71
CA PHE A 68 4.20 -10.52 5.78
C PHE A 68 5.72 -10.39 5.82
N ALA A 69 6.46 -11.48 5.63
CA ALA A 69 7.91 -11.42 5.49
C ALA A 69 8.35 -10.58 4.28
N GLU A 70 7.64 -10.71 3.15
CA GLU A 70 7.88 -9.91 1.94
C GLU A 70 7.58 -8.42 2.16
N GLU A 71 6.51 -8.06 2.88
CA GLU A 71 6.17 -6.68 3.23
C GLU A 71 7.23 -6.04 4.14
N VAL A 72 7.66 -6.76 5.17
CA VAL A 72 8.77 -6.31 6.04
C VAL A 72 10.03 -6.09 5.21
N ARG A 73 10.38 -7.04 4.34
CA ARG A 73 11.54 -6.90 3.44
C ARG A 73 11.39 -5.71 2.48
N ALA A 74 10.20 -5.48 1.94
CA ALA A 74 9.91 -4.33 1.09
C ALA A 74 10.09 -3.01 1.84
N TYR A 75 9.71 -2.97 3.13
CA TYR A 75 9.94 -1.82 3.99
C TYR A 75 11.43 -1.53 4.18
N TYR A 76 12.25 -2.56 4.45
CA TYR A 76 13.72 -2.41 4.50
C TYR A 76 14.27 -1.86 3.18
N ALA A 77 13.86 -2.42 2.04
CA ALA A 77 14.30 -1.99 0.72
C ALA A 77 13.89 -0.54 0.39
N ALA A 78 12.67 -0.12 0.76
CA ALA A 78 12.19 1.25 0.57
C ALA A 78 13.04 2.28 1.34
N ASN A 79 13.58 1.86 2.49
CA ASN A 79 14.50 2.63 3.32
C ASN A 79 15.98 2.45 2.91
N GLY A 80 16.25 1.72 1.83
CA GLY A 80 17.59 1.59 1.24
C GLY A 80 18.41 0.41 1.75
N PHE A 81 17.85 -0.50 2.53
CA PHE A 81 18.50 -1.71 3.02
C PHE A 81 18.07 -2.92 2.17
N TYR A 82 18.82 -3.20 1.11
CA TYR A 82 18.41 -4.17 0.09
C TYR A 82 18.85 -5.61 0.40
N ASN A 83 19.90 -5.78 1.19
CA ASN A 83 20.48 -7.11 1.48
C ASN A 83 19.92 -7.74 2.76
N VAL A 84 18.89 -7.15 3.37
CA VAL A 84 18.24 -7.72 4.54
C VAL A 84 17.36 -8.90 4.14
N LEU A 85 17.49 -9.98 4.91
CA LEU A 85 16.74 -11.20 4.73
C LEU A 85 15.72 -11.33 5.86
N VAL A 86 14.49 -11.74 5.51
CA VAL A 86 13.40 -11.89 6.47
C VAL A 86 12.79 -13.27 6.27
N TYR A 87 12.69 -14.04 7.34
CA TYR A 87 12.21 -15.42 7.34
C TYR A 87 11.12 -15.59 8.39
N PRO A 88 9.92 -16.07 8.02
CA PRO A 88 8.93 -16.47 9.01
C PRO A 88 9.36 -17.78 9.69
N ASP A 89 9.32 -17.84 11.02
CA ASP A 89 9.31 -19.11 11.74
C ASP A 89 7.88 -19.65 11.69
N TYR A 90 7.66 -20.74 10.95
CA TYR A 90 6.33 -21.31 10.72
C TYR A 90 5.71 -21.98 11.96
N ARG A 91 6.35 -21.84 13.12
CA ARG A 91 5.85 -22.35 14.39
C ARG A 91 5.13 -21.21 15.12
N VAL A 92 3.83 -21.37 15.32
CA VAL A 92 3.07 -20.53 16.25
C VAL A 92 3.22 -21.12 17.64
N VAL A 93 3.66 -20.30 18.60
CA VAL A 93 3.79 -20.66 20.01
C VAL A 93 2.91 -19.69 20.80
N ASP A 94 1.91 -20.21 21.51
CA ASP A 94 0.98 -19.41 22.33
C ASP A 94 0.33 -18.23 21.58
N GLY A 95 -0.04 -18.44 20.31
CA GLY A 95 -0.62 -17.38 19.46
C GLY A 95 0.40 -16.38 18.93
N ILE A 96 1.69 -16.59 19.14
CA ILE A 96 2.76 -15.69 18.69
C ILE A 96 3.46 -16.29 17.46
N ILE A 97 3.56 -15.51 16.38
CA ILE A 97 4.44 -15.79 15.25
C ILE A 97 5.73 -15.01 15.40
N THR A 98 6.86 -15.67 15.20
CA THR A 98 8.17 -15.01 15.16
C THR A 98 8.69 -14.88 13.74
N PHE A 99 9.14 -13.68 13.37
CA PHE A 99 9.88 -13.40 12.15
C PHE A 99 11.35 -13.16 12.49
N LYS A 100 12.23 -13.92 11.83
CA LYS A 100 13.68 -13.78 11.96
C LYS A 100 14.18 -12.86 10.86
N ILE A 101 14.83 -11.78 11.27
CA ILE A 101 15.44 -10.78 10.40
C ILE A 101 16.95 -10.94 10.51
N ASP A 102 17.59 -11.08 9.35
CA ASP A 102 19.04 -11.14 9.24
C ASP A 102 19.55 -9.91 8.48
N GLU A 103 20.14 -8.99 9.24
CA GLU A 103 20.75 -7.76 8.74
C GLU A 103 22.26 -7.91 8.45
N SER A 104 22.86 -9.08 8.74
CA SER A 104 24.32 -9.30 8.67
C SER A 104 24.88 -9.06 7.27
N ALA A 105 24.19 -9.54 6.24
CA ALA A 105 24.59 -9.38 4.84
C ALA A 105 24.67 -7.90 4.42
N GLU A 106 23.82 -7.04 4.99
CA GLU A 106 23.85 -5.59 4.74
C GLU A 106 25.07 -4.93 5.41
N PHE A 107 25.37 -5.32 6.65
CA PHE A 107 26.56 -4.84 7.37
C PHE A 107 27.85 -5.30 6.70
N GLU A 108 27.92 -6.56 6.27
CA GLU A 108 29.07 -7.10 5.54
C GLU A 108 29.27 -6.37 4.20
N HIS A 109 28.20 -6.12 3.46
CA HIS A 109 28.26 -5.40 2.19
C HIS A 109 28.83 -3.97 2.36
N ASN A 110 28.36 -3.24 3.37
CA ASN A 110 28.85 -1.89 3.66
C ASN A 110 30.32 -1.90 4.08
N ARG A 111 30.71 -2.84 4.93
CA ARG A 111 32.10 -3.00 5.37
C ARG A 111 33.04 -3.37 4.23
N LEU A 112 32.65 -4.30 3.36
CA LEU A 112 33.43 -4.68 2.18
C LEU A 112 33.59 -3.49 1.22
N THR A 113 32.55 -2.70 1.05
CA THR A 113 32.58 -1.47 0.24
C THR A 113 33.53 -0.44 0.85
N ALA A 114 33.48 -0.22 2.16
CA ALA A 114 34.40 0.65 2.88
C ALA A 114 35.85 0.19 2.69
N VAL A 115 36.15 -1.10 2.90
CA VAL A 115 37.48 -1.69 2.69
C VAL A 115 38.00 -1.42 1.27
N ARG A 116 37.16 -1.62 0.25
CA ARG A 116 37.55 -1.37 -1.15
C ARG A 116 37.85 0.10 -1.40
N MET A 117 37.04 1.02 -0.86
CA MET A 117 37.26 2.46 -1.00
C MET A 117 38.54 2.91 -0.31
N VAL A 118 38.79 2.46 0.92
CA VAL A 118 40.03 2.75 1.66
C VAL A 118 41.24 2.27 0.87
N LYS A 119 41.24 1.00 0.43
CA LYS A 119 42.34 0.44 -0.38
C LYS A 119 42.57 1.24 -1.67
N ARG A 120 41.50 1.63 -2.36
CA ARG A 120 41.58 2.43 -3.58
C ARG A 120 42.15 3.82 -3.30
N ALA A 121 41.72 4.49 -2.23
CA ALA A 121 42.23 5.81 -1.86
C ALA A 121 43.74 5.77 -1.56
N TYR A 122 44.19 4.76 -0.81
CA TYR A 122 45.61 4.60 -0.53
C TYR A 122 46.43 4.26 -1.78
N ALA A 123 45.93 3.37 -2.64
CA ALA A 123 46.57 3.06 -3.91
C ALA A 123 46.73 4.31 -4.81
N LEU A 124 45.73 5.20 -4.84
CA LEU A 124 45.80 6.46 -5.58
C LEU A 124 46.79 7.45 -4.96
N SER A 125 46.90 7.48 -3.63
CA SER A 125 47.83 8.36 -2.92
C SER A 125 49.28 7.88 -2.90
N GLY A 126 49.54 6.61 -3.25
CA GLY A 126 50.85 5.97 -3.12
C GLY A 126 51.27 5.65 -1.69
N ALA A 127 50.42 5.88 -0.68
CA ALA A 127 50.73 5.63 0.72
C ALA A 127 50.53 4.14 1.11
N THR A 128 51.39 3.65 2.01
CA THR A 128 51.31 2.29 2.59
C THR A 128 50.87 2.36 4.06
N PRO A 129 49.54 2.37 4.32
CA PRO A 129 49.02 2.51 5.69
C PRO A 129 49.24 1.24 6.53
N SER A 130 49.53 1.44 7.82
CA SER A 130 49.49 0.38 8.84
C SER A 130 48.11 -0.28 8.89
N ARG A 131 48.07 -1.56 9.30
CA ARG A 131 46.83 -2.34 9.47
C ARG A 131 45.82 -1.65 10.39
N GLU A 132 46.31 -0.97 11.43
CA GLU A 132 45.46 -0.21 12.36
C GLU A 132 44.81 1.01 11.69
N MET A 133 45.58 1.77 10.89
CA MET A 133 45.04 2.91 10.15
C MET A 133 44.01 2.47 9.09
N GLN A 134 44.27 1.35 8.41
CA GLN A 134 43.30 0.77 7.48
C GLN A 134 41.99 0.42 8.20
N LYS A 135 42.09 -0.20 9.37
CA LYS A 135 40.93 -0.56 10.19
C LYS A 135 40.14 0.68 10.62
N MET A 136 40.82 1.70 11.17
CA MET A 136 40.16 2.95 11.58
C MET A 136 39.48 3.65 10.41
N ALA A 137 40.13 3.74 9.25
CA ALA A 137 39.54 4.34 8.06
C ALA A 137 38.31 3.55 7.57
N THR A 138 38.34 2.22 7.63
CA THR A 138 37.19 1.40 7.26
C THR A 138 36.04 1.55 8.24
N ASP A 139 36.32 1.62 9.54
CA ASP A 139 35.30 1.79 10.57
C ASP A 139 34.65 3.17 10.44
N GLN A 140 35.44 4.23 10.23
CA GLN A 140 34.95 5.58 9.95
C GLN A 140 34.06 5.66 8.70
N LEU A 141 34.46 5.04 7.60
CA LEU A 141 33.63 5.01 6.38
C LEU A 141 32.35 4.20 6.58
N THR A 142 32.42 3.11 7.34
CA THR A 142 31.24 2.29 7.64
C THR A 142 30.22 3.12 8.45
N LEU A 143 30.68 3.89 9.44
CA LEU A 143 29.84 4.84 10.18
C LEU A 143 29.28 5.92 9.25
N ALA A 144 30.11 6.51 8.38
CA ALA A 144 29.67 7.54 7.44
C ALA A 144 28.59 7.02 6.46
N PHE A 145 28.66 5.76 6.04
CA PHE A 145 27.61 5.15 5.23
C PHE A 145 26.29 5.00 6.00
N ALA A 146 26.35 4.63 7.28
CA ALA A 146 25.16 4.58 8.13
C ALA A 146 24.52 5.98 8.26
N ASP A 147 25.31 7.00 8.59
CA ASP A 147 24.85 8.39 8.73
C ASP A 147 24.25 8.93 7.43
N ARG A 148 24.92 8.69 6.30
CA ARG A 148 24.44 9.14 4.98
C ARG A 148 23.08 8.54 4.65
N ARG A 149 22.87 7.26 4.94
CA ARG A 149 21.58 6.60 4.70
C ARG A 149 20.48 7.15 5.59
N MET A 150 20.78 7.44 6.86
CA MET A 150 19.84 8.11 7.76
C MET A 150 19.45 9.50 7.22
N MET A 151 20.43 10.29 6.75
CA MET A 151 20.14 11.59 6.12
C MET A 151 19.32 11.46 4.83
N GLU A 152 19.60 10.46 3.99
CA GLU A 152 18.83 10.20 2.78
C GLU A 152 17.39 9.75 3.10
N ARG A 153 17.20 8.94 4.15
CA ARG A 153 15.89 8.57 4.69
C ARG A 153 15.11 9.81 5.13
N ASP A 154 15.70 10.67 5.93
CA ASP A 154 15.06 11.92 6.40
C ASP A 154 14.68 12.83 5.23
N ARG A 155 15.55 12.95 4.22
CA ARG A 155 15.25 13.73 3.01
C ARG A 155 14.06 13.15 2.26
N ARG A 156 13.99 11.82 2.09
CA ARG A 156 12.84 11.16 1.43
C ARG A 156 11.55 11.33 2.22
N MET A 157 11.60 11.23 3.55
CA MET A 157 10.44 11.46 4.41
C MET A 157 9.91 12.89 4.26
N ARG A 158 10.78 13.90 4.36
CA ARG A 158 10.39 15.30 4.14
C ARG A 158 9.84 15.54 2.74
N GLN A 159 10.41 14.89 1.71
CA GLN A 159 9.89 14.98 0.35
C GLN A 159 8.48 14.39 0.24
N ARG A 160 8.22 13.22 0.85
CA ARG A 160 6.88 12.62 0.88
C ARG A 160 5.88 13.53 1.59
N GLU A 161 6.21 14.04 2.76
CA GLU A 161 5.35 14.97 3.50
C GLU A 161 5.06 16.25 2.70
N ASN A 162 6.04 16.76 1.94
CA ASN A 162 5.84 17.91 1.07
C ASN A 162 4.90 17.59 -0.11
N ILE A 163 5.04 16.40 -0.71
CA ILE A 163 4.15 15.93 -1.78
C ILE A 163 2.73 15.76 -1.25
N GLU A 164 2.56 15.12 -0.10
CA GLU A 164 1.24 14.93 0.54
C GLU A 164 0.58 16.26 0.87
N ARG A 165 1.34 17.22 1.42
CA ARG A 165 0.86 18.59 1.62
C ARG A 165 0.39 19.22 0.31
N TYR A 166 1.19 19.15 -0.74
CA TYR A 166 0.81 19.70 -2.04
C TYR A 166 -0.45 19.04 -2.63
N VAL A 167 -0.54 17.70 -2.55
CA VAL A 167 -1.70 16.92 -3.01
C VAL A 167 -2.95 17.30 -2.23
N SER A 168 -2.86 17.41 -0.90
CA SER A 168 -4.00 17.79 -0.05
C SER A 168 -4.54 19.18 -0.38
N LEU A 169 -3.65 20.16 -0.59
CA LEU A 169 -4.02 21.51 -1.02
C LEU A 169 -4.70 21.50 -2.39
N ARG A 170 -4.16 20.73 -3.34
CA ARG A 170 -4.71 20.61 -4.68
C ARG A 170 -6.09 19.94 -4.69
N ILE A 171 -6.29 18.91 -3.87
CA ILE A 171 -7.61 18.27 -3.70
C ILE A 171 -8.61 19.28 -3.11
N LYS A 172 -8.20 20.07 -2.11
CA LYS A 172 -9.05 21.10 -1.51
C LYS A 172 -9.46 22.14 -2.55
N GLU A 173 -8.51 22.66 -3.33
CA GLU A 173 -8.77 23.62 -4.41
C GLU A 173 -9.74 23.06 -5.46
N MET A 174 -9.57 21.79 -5.86
CA MET A 174 -10.47 21.12 -6.79
C MET A 174 -11.89 20.99 -6.23
N ARG A 175 -12.03 20.63 -4.94
CA ARG A 175 -13.33 20.55 -4.27
C ARG A 175 -14.05 21.90 -4.25
N GLU A 176 -13.33 22.97 -3.92
CA GLU A 176 -13.86 24.34 -3.93
C GLU A 176 -14.32 24.75 -5.34
N LYS A 177 -13.54 24.45 -6.38
CA LYS A 177 -13.94 24.68 -7.78
C LYS A 177 -15.21 23.89 -8.14
N THR A 178 -15.28 22.60 -7.81
CA THR A 178 -16.46 21.78 -8.08
C THR A 178 -17.70 22.30 -7.37
N GLN A 179 -17.57 22.76 -6.13
CA GLN A 179 -18.67 23.39 -5.37
C GLN A 179 -19.12 24.70 -6.03
N ALA A 180 -18.18 25.55 -6.47
CA ALA A 180 -18.51 26.77 -7.19
C ALA A 180 -19.27 26.47 -8.50
N PHE A 181 -18.82 25.49 -9.28
CA PHE A 181 -19.53 25.05 -10.48
C PHE A 181 -20.92 24.48 -10.18
N ALA A 182 -21.07 23.70 -9.12
CA ALA A 182 -22.36 23.18 -8.69
C ALA A 182 -23.34 24.32 -8.36
N SER A 183 -22.89 25.32 -7.60
CA SER A 183 -23.69 26.50 -7.24
C SER A 183 -24.09 27.33 -8.46
N HIS A 184 -23.19 27.49 -9.44
CA HIS A 184 -23.53 28.17 -10.70
C HIS A 184 -24.56 27.38 -11.52
N ARG A 185 -24.42 26.06 -11.57
CA ARG A 185 -25.37 25.19 -12.27
C ARG A 185 -26.76 25.19 -11.62
N GLU A 186 -26.83 25.38 -10.31
CA GLU A 186 -28.10 25.55 -9.59
C GLU A 186 -28.75 26.88 -9.94
N LYS A 187 -28.01 28.00 -9.89
CA LYS A 187 -28.52 29.32 -10.32
C LYS A 187 -29.03 29.34 -11.76
N ILE A 188 -28.35 28.64 -12.67
CA ILE A 188 -28.80 28.50 -14.07
C ILE A 188 -30.14 27.75 -14.12
N ARG A 189 -30.27 26.63 -13.39
CA ARG A 189 -31.53 25.87 -13.31
C ARG A 189 -32.67 26.66 -12.72
N GLU A 190 -32.41 27.45 -11.68
CA GLU A 190 -33.41 28.37 -11.09
C GLU A 190 -33.87 29.42 -12.09
N HIS A 191 -32.93 30.00 -12.85
CA HIS A 191 -33.23 30.98 -13.89
C HIS A 191 -34.07 30.39 -15.03
N GLU A 192 -33.71 29.18 -15.50
CA GLU A 192 -34.48 28.43 -16.50
C GLU A 192 -35.90 28.14 -16.01
N HIS A 193 -36.05 27.68 -14.76
CA HIS A 193 -37.34 27.42 -14.16
C HIS A 193 -38.20 28.69 -14.10
N LEU A 194 -37.62 29.81 -13.64
CA LEU A 194 -38.30 31.09 -13.57
C LEU A 194 -38.79 31.57 -14.96
N LEU A 195 -37.96 31.41 -15.99
CA LEU A 195 -38.33 31.73 -17.38
C LEU A 195 -39.52 30.88 -17.85
N LEU A 196 -39.49 29.58 -17.58
CA LEU A 196 -40.60 28.67 -17.91
C LEU A 196 -41.90 29.08 -17.21
N VAL A 197 -41.85 29.46 -15.92
CA VAL A 197 -43.03 29.96 -15.19
C VAL A 197 -43.57 31.22 -15.85
N LYS A 198 -42.72 32.22 -16.14
CA LYS A 198 -43.14 33.46 -16.80
C LYS A 198 -43.76 33.23 -18.18
N MET A 199 -43.21 32.29 -18.96
CA MET A 199 -43.77 31.91 -20.26
C MET A 199 -45.16 31.30 -20.11
N ARG A 200 -45.38 30.44 -19.12
CA ARG A 200 -46.70 29.85 -18.83
C ARG A 200 -47.70 30.91 -18.41
N GLU A 201 -47.34 31.80 -17.49
CA GLU A 201 -48.20 32.92 -17.04
C GLU A 201 -48.60 33.82 -18.23
N ASN A 202 -47.63 34.17 -19.08
CA ASN A 202 -47.91 34.98 -20.27
C ASN A 202 -48.81 34.25 -21.28
N ALA A 203 -48.65 32.94 -21.45
CA ALA A 203 -49.52 32.15 -22.32
C ALA A 203 -50.96 32.11 -21.79
N VAL A 204 -51.16 31.92 -20.48
CA VAL A 204 -52.48 31.97 -19.83
C VAL A 204 -53.12 33.34 -20.03
N ARG A 205 -52.39 34.44 -19.77
CA ARG A 205 -52.90 35.80 -20.00
C ARG A 205 -53.34 36.04 -21.44
N ARG A 206 -52.60 35.51 -22.43
CA ARG A 206 -53.00 35.61 -23.85
C ARG A 206 -54.28 34.84 -24.14
N LEU A 207 -54.43 33.64 -23.58
CA LEU A 207 -55.66 32.85 -23.72
C LEU A 207 -56.85 33.56 -23.08
N GLU A 208 -56.69 34.16 -21.90
CA GLU A 208 -57.72 34.97 -21.25
C GLU A 208 -58.10 36.19 -22.11
N GLN A 209 -57.13 36.90 -22.67
CA GLN A 209 -57.39 38.01 -23.60
C GLN A 209 -58.15 37.55 -24.85
N MET A 210 -57.77 36.42 -25.44
CA MET A 210 -58.48 35.86 -26.60
C MET A 210 -59.90 35.44 -26.24
N ALA A 211 -60.11 34.80 -25.09
CA ALA A 211 -61.44 34.42 -24.62
C ALA A 211 -62.32 35.64 -24.34
N ALA A 212 -61.76 36.71 -23.78
CA ALA A 212 -62.49 37.97 -23.57
C ALA A 212 -62.88 38.65 -24.89
N VAL A 213 -61.97 38.66 -25.88
CA VAL A 213 -62.28 39.18 -27.23
C VAL A 213 -63.36 38.34 -27.89
N GLN A 214 -63.31 37.00 -27.78
CA GLN A 214 -64.33 36.11 -28.34
C GLN A 214 -65.71 36.37 -27.69
N ALA A 215 -65.76 36.52 -26.36
CA ALA A 215 -67.00 36.81 -25.65
C ALA A 215 -67.63 38.16 -26.05
N LEU A 216 -66.80 39.17 -26.36
CA LEU A 216 -67.29 40.45 -26.88
C LEU A 216 -67.86 40.31 -28.30
N LEU A 217 -67.17 39.57 -29.18
CA LEU A 217 -67.68 39.29 -30.53
C LEU A 217 -69.00 38.50 -30.48
N ASP A 218 -69.11 37.54 -29.58
CA ASP A 218 -70.34 36.75 -29.42
C ASP A 218 -71.50 37.63 -28.89
N GLN A 219 -71.23 38.65 -28.06
CA GLN A 219 -72.24 39.63 -27.62
C GLN A 219 -72.70 40.57 -28.75
N GLU A 220 -71.78 41.06 -29.60
CA GLU A 220 -72.14 41.89 -30.76
C GLU A 220 -73.03 41.14 -31.76
N VAL A 221 -72.77 39.84 -31.98
CA VAL A 221 -73.60 38.98 -32.84
C VAL A 221 -75.00 38.77 -32.25
N GLU A 222 -75.17 38.70 -30.93
CA GLU A 222 -76.47 38.60 -30.29
C GLU A 222 -77.26 39.93 -30.33
N GLU A 223 -76.59 41.09 -30.23
CA GLU A 223 -77.23 42.40 -30.37
C GLU A 223 -77.71 42.68 -31.80
N ASP A 224 -76.97 42.24 -32.83
CA ASP A 224 -77.37 42.35 -34.25
C ASP A 224 -78.53 41.42 -34.65
N LEU A 225 -78.88 40.44 -33.80
CA LEU A 225 -79.97 39.47 -34.02
C LEU A 225 -81.28 39.85 -33.31
N LEU A 226 -81.32 40.97 -32.57
CA LEU A 226 -82.53 41.50 -31.96
C LEU A 226 -83.10 42.65 -32.83
N PRO A 227 -84.37 42.55 -33.32
CA PRO A 227 -84.98 43.52 -34.23
C PRO A 227 -85.38 44.87 -33.60
#